data_AF-A0A415PU64-F1
#
_entry.id   AF-A0A415PU64-F1
#
_cell.length_a   1.000
_cell.length_b   1.000
_cell.length_c   1.000
_cell.angle_alpha   90.00
_cell.angle_beta   90.00
_cell.angle_gamma   90.00
#
_symmetry.space_group_name_H-M   'P 1'
#
loop_
_entity.id
_entity.type
_entity.pdbx_description
1 polymer ?
#
loop_
_entity_poly.entity_id
_entity_poly.type
_entity_poly.pdbx_seq_one_letter_code
_entity_poly.pdbx_strand_id
1 'polypeptide(L)'
;MKQLLKIALGLVLCLGGFTACDDDENVAVSGFSLSKTEIAANAEGGKEIVTISSEGEWVAKSSEPWLSISPANGFGNTECVITIDQALQNDAREAEICFMPKGQSPQTVTVTQLGYGKMIHVKEADVKIKASDVLEKRYFEAIITANVSFKITYEWLTENEEGAKLEDWIYVDKKNEPSFNIESARPQSYKVRFEWNMNPEWIERQARVNFQPILEDGGNPDDVTVTPILITQEASPEITDDRAGDSLAILTICERMASGISINSSENMIYWENVKLWERNAEGLPAPEAVGRVRAVNFGTVGTKESLPQEVKYLKYLETFQVYGNENTMLLNIELGSDICELKYLKNLQIGGYGLVALPKDFSRLGSTLEVLDLSANNFTRVPEVLNKNDFTKLKSLKFNGNRRWTVNSLKDSQYDKDTELGFHINMNENPTEIDQLFLWENLEELVLSYNYLEGTLPTYEGQPEWQKEDLKQYGDTLNYLLNKRIPKILPNMKRLSLNLNYFTGELPKWLLYHPKLMEWFPEVLIFNQQEMGYDSQGAPVKFSNVPTNFEYYFEAFPLYRNKYEVEGDEEITDPEE
;
A
#
# COMPACT_ATOMS: atom_id res chain seq x y z
N MET A 1 -46.69 -31.09 -2.99
CA MET A 1 -47.00 -29.94 -2.10
C MET A 1 -48.09 -30.26 -1.05
N LYS A 2 -48.01 -31.42 -0.36
CA LYS A 2 -48.87 -31.78 0.79
C LYS A 2 -48.25 -32.81 1.77
N GLN A 3 -46.93 -32.99 1.76
CA GLN A 3 -46.22 -33.93 2.64
C GLN A 3 -44.93 -33.36 3.28
N LEU A 4 -44.72 -32.04 3.26
CA LEU A 4 -43.55 -31.39 3.86
C LEU A 4 -43.82 -30.80 5.27
N LEU A 5 -44.96 -31.11 5.89
CA LEU A 5 -45.39 -30.49 7.15
C LEU A 5 -45.23 -31.38 8.40
N LYS A 6 -44.41 -32.45 8.36
CA LYS A 6 -44.23 -33.36 9.51
C LYS A 6 -42.82 -33.47 10.08
N ILE A 7 -41.87 -32.63 9.66
CA ILE A 7 -40.55 -32.56 10.29
C ILE A 7 -40.30 -31.12 10.71
N ALA A 8 -41.04 -30.69 11.72
CA ALA A 8 -40.78 -29.48 12.47
C ALA A 8 -41.19 -29.74 13.91
N LEU A 9 -40.34 -30.46 14.67
CA LEU A 9 -40.25 -30.43 16.14
C LEU A 9 -39.24 -31.49 16.59
N GLY A 10 -38.09 -31.04 17.08
CA GLY A 10 -37.07 -31.94 17.65
C GLY A 10 -35.68 -31.36 17.87
N LEU A 11 -35.51 -30.04 17.88
CA LEU A 11 -34.30 -29.40 18.41
C LEU A 11 -34.42 -29.36 19.94
N VAL A 12 -33.80 -30.32 20.64
CA VAL A 12 -33.45 -30.16 22.05
C VAL A 12 -32.00 -30.60 22.25
N LEU A 13 -31.19 -29.57 22.51
CA LEU A 13 -29.92 -29.56 23.21
C LEU A 13 -29.62 -30.80 24.06
N CYS A 14 -28.51 -31.46 23.76
CA CYS A 14 -27.84 -32.39 24.67
C CYS A 14 -27.33 -31.64 25.91
N LEU A 15 -28.06 -31.72 27.02
CA LEU A 15 -27.54 -31.51 28.36
C LEU A 15 -27.63 -32.83 29.12
N GLY A 16 -26.47 -33.33 29.53
CA GLY A 16 -26.35 -34.57 30.31
C GLY A 16 -27.01 -34.47 31.69
N GLY A 17 -27.61 -35.57 32.13
CA GLY A 17 -28.16 -35.75 33.47
C GLY A 17 -28.49 -37.22 33.68
N PHE A 18 -28.03 -37.75 34.81
CA PHE A 18 -27.99 -39.17 35.16
C PHE A 18 -29.37 -39.84 35.30
N THR A 19 -29.34 -41.15 34.99
CA THR A 19 -30.22 -42.27 35.36
C THR A 19 -31.30 -42.07 36.43
N ALA A 20 -32.51 -42.57 36.14
CA ALA A 20 -33.35 -43.27 37.11
C ALA A 20 -34.11 -44.39 36.39
N CYS A 21 -33.90 -45.63 36.82
CA CYS A 21 -34.69 -46.81 36.47
C CYS A 21 -36.15 -46.59 36.89
N ASP A 22 -37.08 -47.05 36.06
CA ASP A 22 -38.34 -47.60 36.54
C ASP A 22 -38.57 -48.95 35.87
N ASP A 23 -39.00 -49.90 36.71
CA ASP A 23 -39.01 -51.35 36.50
C ASP A 23 -40.01 -51.84 35.43
N ASP A 24 -39.67 -53.02 34.91
CA ASP A 24 -40.35 -53.82 33.89
C ASP A 24 -41.88 -53.96 34.05
N GLU A 25 -42.61 -53.69 32.96
CA GLU A 25 -43.77 -54.51 32.59
C GLU A 25 -43.41 -55.35 31.36
N ASN A 26 -43.05 -56.61 31.64
CA ASN A 26 -42.74 -57.63 30.66
C ASN A 26 -44.05 -58.12 30.01
N VAL A 27 -44.56 -57.37 29.03
CA VAL A 27 -45.59 -57.88 28.11
C VAL A 27 -44.90 -58.90 27.22
N ALA A 28 -45.08 -60.18 27.54
CA ALA A 28 -44.66 -61.28 26.67
C ALA A 28 -45.43 -61.20 25.35
N VAL A 29 -44.84 -60.52 24.37
CA VAL A 29 -45.27 -60.60 22.97
C VAL A 29 -44.89 -62.00 22.48
N SER A 30 -45.88 -62.86 22.27
CA SER A 30 -45.68 -64.10 21.54
C SER A 30 -45.37 -63.76 20.08
N GLY A 31 -44.13 -63.93 19.66
CA GLY A 31 -43.68 -63.68 18.28
C GLY A 31 -42.41 -62.85 18.15
N PHE A 32 -41.99 -62.62 16.91
CA PHE A 32 -40.86 -61.76 16.57
C PHE A 32 -41.21 -60.28 16.74
N SER A 33 -40.38 -59.53 17.46
CA SER A 33 -40.54 -58.08 17.59
C SER A 33 -39.19 -57.35 17.66
N LEU A 34 -39.22 -56.09 17.27
CA LEU A 34 -38.09 -55.17 17.26
C LEU A 34 -38.36 -54.03 18.23
N SER A 35 -37.36 -53.66 19.04
CA SER A 35 -37.43 -52.51 19.97
C SER A 35 -37.59 -51.16 19.26
N LYS A 36 -37.16 -51.06 18.00
CA LYS A 36 -37.32 -49.86 17.14
C LYS A 36 -37.72 -50.29 15.74
N THR A 37 -38.60 -49.52 15.11
CA THR A 37 -38.96 -49.67 13.69
C THR A 37 -38.46 -48.50 12.83
N GLU A 38 -38.01 -47.42 13.47
CA GLU A 38 -37.49 -46.23 12.80
C GLU A 38 -36.23 -45.72 13.52
N ILE A 39 -35.23 -45.29 12.75
CA ILE A 39 -33.99 -44.68 13.23
C ILE A 39 -33.74 -43.41 12.42
N ALA A 40 -33.48 -42.30 13.12
CA ALA A 40 -33.06 -41.05 12.52
C ALA A 40 -31.59 -40.77 12.87
N ALA A 41 -30.77 -40.44 11.87
CA ALA A 41 -29.37 -40.13 12.05
C ALA A 41 -28.97 -38.81 11.39
N ASN A 42 -27.98 -38.13 11.98
CA ASN A 42 -27.37 -36.95 11.38
C ASN A 42 -26.41 -37.34 10.24
N ALA A 43 -25.97 -36.34 9.47
CA ALA A 43 -25.02 -36.53 8.38
C ALA A 43 -23.67 -37.14 8.81
N GLU A 44 -23.30 -36.98 10.09
CA GLU A 44 -22.10 -37.58 10.68
C GLU A 44 -22.20 -39.11 10.89
N GLY A 45 -23.40 -39.68 10.73
CA GLY A 45 -23.65 -41.09 10.99
C GLY A 45 -23.63 -41.40 12.48
N GLY A 46 -23.34 -42.66 12.83
CA GLY A 46 -23.30 -43.08 14.23
C GLY A 46 -23.58 -44.57 14.42
N LYS A 47 -23.88 -44.93 15.66
CA LYS A 47 -24.28 -46.29 16.04
C LYS A 47 -25.58 -46.26 16.81
N GLU A 48 -26.45 -47.21 16.52
CA GLU A 48 -27.74 -47.37 17.16
C GLU A 48 -27.94 -48.82 17.58
N ILE A 49 -28.61 -49.03 18.70
CA ILE A 49 -28.91 -50.37 19.23
C ILE A 49 -30.37 -50.70 18.95
N VAL A 50 -30.58 -51.88 18.35
CA VAL A 50 -31.90 -52.50 18.18
C VAL A 50 -31.88 -53.85 18.86
N THR A 51 -32.64 -53.98 19.94
CA THR A 51 -32.92 -55.25 20.60
C THR A 51 -33.99 -56.00 19.81
N ILE A 52 -33.69 -57.26 19.52
CA ILE A 52 -34.56 -58.23 18.86
C ILE A 52 -35.12 -59.15 19.93
N SER A 53 -36.44 -59.37 19.92
CA SER A 53 -37.09 -60.41 20.71
C SER A 53 -37.62 -61.50 19.78
N SER A 54 -37.10 -62.72 19.91
CA SER A 54 -37.43 -63.85 19.04
C SER A 54 -37.30 -65.18 19.78
N GLU A 55 -38.07 -66.18 19.38
CA GLU A 55 -38.00 -67.56 19.92
C GLU A 55 -37.16 -68.48 19.02
N GLY A 56 -36.61 -67.97 17.90
CA GLY A 56 -35.92 -68.77 16.89
C GLY A 56 -34.79 -68.05 16.14
N GLU A 57 -34.32 -68.68 15.07
CA GLU A 57 -33.29 -68.14 14.18
C GLU A 57 -33.83 -66.95 13.37
N TRP A 58 -32.98 -65.95 13.15
CA TRP A 58 -33.29 -64.80 12.31
C TRP A 58 -32.06 -64.32 11.55
N VAL A 59 -32.29 -63.63 10.42
CA VAL A 59 -31.24 -63.00 9.59
C VAL A 59 -31.64 -61.56 9.29
N ALA A 60 -30.69 -60.63 9.37
CA ALA A 60 -30.87 -59.23 9.03
C ALA A 60 -30.13 -58.90 7.73
N LYS A 61 -30.77 -58.12 6.86
CA LYS A 61 -30.16 -57.63 5.62
C LYS A 61 -30.43 -56.14 5.44
N SER A 62 -29.36 -55.37 5.20
CA SER A 62 -29.46 -53.97 4.79
C SER A 62 -29.80 -53.85 3.30
N SER A 63 -30.61 -52.87 2.93
CA SER A 63 -30.88 -52.49 1.55
C SER A 63 -29.70 -51.74 0.91
N GLU A 64 -28.86 -51.06 1.71
CA GLU A 64 -27.80 -50.17 1.24
C GLU A 64 -26.46 -50.40 1.97
N PRO A 65 -25.31 -50.14 1.33
CA PRO A 65 -23.98 -50.46 1.89
C PRO A 65 -23.52 -49.51 3.00
N TRP A 66 -24.14 -48.34 3.17
CA TRP A 66 -23.82 -47.37 4.23
C TRP A 66 -24.45 -47.72 5.59
N LEU A 67 -25.21 -48.82 5.64
CA LEU A 67 -25.75 -49.42 6.86
C LEU A 67 -25.19 -50.81 7.05
N SER A 68 -24.64 -51.08 8.23
CA SER A 68 -24.20 -52.41 8.63
C SER A 68 -24.82 -52.80 9.97
N ILE A 69 -25.11 -54.11 10.13
CA ILE A 69 -25.71 -54.66 11.36
C ILE A 69 -24.76 -55.72 11.92
N SER A 70 -24.52 -55.69 13.22
CA SER A 70 -23.72 -56.70 13.91
C SER A 70 -24.38 -57.14 15.23
N PRO A 71 -24.70 -58.44 15.43
CA PRO A 71 -24.57 -59.52 14.44
C PRO A 71 -25.68 -59.43 13.36
N ALA A 72 -25.38 -59.84 12.12
CA ALA A 72 -26.34 -59.85 11.01
C ALA A 72 -27.24 -61.10 10.97
N ASN A 73 -27.05 -62.02 11.91
CA ASN A 73 -27.90 -63.19 12.14
C ASN A 73 -27.79 -63.60 13.61
N GLY A 74 -28.77 -64.31 14.12
CA GLY A 74 -28.75 -64.75 15.51
C GLY A 74 -29.88 -65.70 15.86
N PHE A 75 -29.93 -66.08 17.13
CA PHE A 75 -30.94 -66.95 17.70
C PHE A 75 -31.43 -66.36 19.02
N GLY A 76 -32.74 -66.34 19.21
CA GLY A 76 -33.32 -65.81 20.45
C GLY A 76 -33.22 -64.29 20.55
N ASN A 77 -33.35 -63.77 21.76
CA ASN A 77 -33.22 -62.34 22.02
C ASN A 77 -31.76 -61.90 21.83
N THR A 78 -31.53 -60.81 21.09
CA THR A 78 -30.19 -60.33 20.75
C THR A 78 -30.19 -58.81 20.59
N GLU A 79 -29.14 -58.15 21.05
CA GLU A 79 -28.89 -56.74 20.72
C GLU A 79 -28.05 -56.64 19.46
N CYS A 80 -28.57 -55.95 18.45
CA CYS A 80 -27.86 -55.64 17.23
C CYS A 80 -27.39 -54.19 17.25
N VAL A 81 -26.10 -54.00 16.94
CA VAL A 81 -25.55 -52.67 16.69
C VAL A 81 -25.67 -52.35 15.20
N ILE A 82 -26.47 -51.35 14.88
CA ILE A 82 -26.57 -50.75 13.55
C ILE A 82 -25.52 -49.65 13.47
N THR A 83 -24.59 -49.77 12.53
CA THR A 83 -23.59 -48.73 12.24
C THR A 83 -23.99 -48.01 10.95
N ILE A 84 -24.04 -46.68 11.03
CA ILE A 84 -24.48 -45.76 9.98
C ILE A 84 -23.25 -44.95 9.56
N ASP A 85 -22.84 -45.09 8.30
CA ASP A 85 -21.70 -44.33 7.76
C ASP A 85 -22.05 -42.85 7.59
N GLN A 86 -21.02 -41.99 7.59
CA GLN A 86 -21.16 -40.58 7.25
C GLN A 86 -21.79 -40.37 5.86
N ALA A 87 -22.68 -39.38 5.76
CA ALA A 87 -23.26 -38.96 4.49
C ALA A 87 -22.18 -38.48 3.50
N LEU A 88 -22.49 -38.65 2.22
CA LEU A 88 -21.67 -38.20 1.08
C LEU A 88 -22.39 -37.15 0.22
N GLN A 89 -23.64 -36.83 0.55
CA GLN A 89 -24.53 -35.98 -0.23
C GLN A 89 -25.20 -34.94 0.69
N ASN A 90 -25.77 -33.89 0.09
CA ASN A 90 -26.48 -32.84 0.82
C ASN A 90 -27.92 -33.26 1.19
N ASP A 91 -28.55 -34.08 0.36
CA ASP A 91 -29.93 -34.52 0.57
C ASP A 91 -30.02 -35.68 1.56
N ALA A 92 -31.17 -35.78 2.24
CA ALA A 92 -31.47 -36.90 3.10
C ALA A 92 -31.60 -38.19 2.29
N ARG A 93 -31.18 -39.31 2.88
CA ARG A 93 -31.28 -40.64 2.30
C ARG A 93 -31.97 -41.60 3.25
N GLU A 94 -32.66 -42.57 2.68
CA GLU A 94 -33.36 -43.61 3.43
C GLU A 94 -32.89 -44.99 2.99
N ALA A 95 -32.83 -45.91 3.94
CA ALA A 95 -32.59 -47.32 3.69
C ALA A 95 -33.32 -48.16 4.72
N GLU A 96 -33.45 -49.44 4.41
CA GLU A 96 -34.21 -50.39 5.22
C GLU A 96 -33.32 -51.53 5.68
N ILE A 97 -33.52 -51.95 6.92
CA ILE A 97 -32.95 -53.18 7.45
C ILE A 97 -34.09 -54.17 7.62
N CYS A 98 -34.10 -55.21 6.78
CA CYS A 98 -35.10 -56.25 6.81
C CYS A 98 -34.63 -57.40 7.71
N PHE A 99 -35.36 -57.64 8.80
CA PHE A 99 -35.17 -58.77 9.70
C PHE A 99 -36.14 -59.90 9.33
N MET A 100 -35.58 -61.08 9.06
CA MET A 100 -36.28 -62.27 8.59
C MET A 100 -36.21 -63.38 9.64
N PRO A 101 -37.15 -63.45 10.59
CA PRO A 101 -37.33 -64.59 11.48
C PRO A 101 -37.79 -65.84 10.73
N LYS A 102 -37.27 -67.01 11.10
CA LYS A 102 -37.63 -68.30 10.48
C LYS A 102 -39.09 -68.66 10.75
N GLY A 103 -39.89 -68.78 9.69
CA GLY A 103 -41.30 -69.17 9.78
C GLY A 103 -42.27 -68.07 10.21
N GLN A 104 -41.82 -66.81 10.28
CA GLN A 104 -42.65 -65.64 10.56
C GLN A 104 -42.48 -64.58 9.47
N SER A 105 -43.38 -63.59 9.43
CA SER A 105 -43.28 -62.48 8.48
C SER A 105 -42.08 -61.58 8.80
N PRO A 106 -41.35 -61.09 7.79
CA PRO A 106 -40.27 -60.12 8.01
C PRO A 106 -40.77 -58.82 8.64
N GLN A 107 -39.93 -58.20 9.46
CA GLN A 107 -40.12 -56.83 9.93
C GLN A 107 -38.95 -55.94 9.49
N THR A 108 -39.23 -54.67 9.28
CA THR A 108 -38.26 -53.72 8.76
C THR A 108 -38.00 -52.61 9.76
N VAL A 109 -36.74 -52.19 9.86
CA VAL A 109 -36.34 -50.92 10.46
C VAL A 109 -36.02 -49.94 9.34
N THR A 110 -36.75 -48.84 9.27
CA THR A 110 -36.45 -47.74 8.35
C THR A 110 -35.42 -46.82 8.98
N VAL A 111 -34.31 -46.58 8.28
CA VAL A 111 -33.26 -45.66 8.73
C VAL A 111 -33.23 -44.45 7.79
N THR A 112 -33.55 -43.28 8.34
CA THR A 112 -33.48 -42.00 7.63
C THR A 112 -32.25 -41.24 8.13
N GLN A 113 -31.31 -40.95 7.22
CA GLN A 113 -30.12 -40.16 7.52
C GLN A 113 -30.20 -38.80 6.82
N LEU A 114 -30.01 -37.72 7.57
CA LEU A 114 -29.87 -36.37 7.00
C LEU A 114 -28.56 -36.26 6.20
N GLY A 115 -28.59 -35.51 5.10
CA GLY A 115 -27.37 -35.08 4.41
C GLY A 115 -26.74 -33.85 5.06
N TYR A 116 -25.57 -33.43 4.58
CA TYR A 116 -24.95 -32.19 5.05
C TYR A 116 -25.67 -30.98 4.45
N GLY A 117 -26.32 -30.16 5.29
CA GLY A 117 -26.87 -28.87 4.86
C GLY A 117 -25.79 -28.00 4.21
N LYS A 118 -26.17 -27.23 3.19
CA LYS A 118 -25.27 -26.30 2.51
C LYS A 118 -24.93 -25.16 3.46
N MET A 119 -23.65 -24.93 3.72
CA MET A 119 -23.20 -23.90 4.64
C MET A 119 -21.85 -23.29 4.28
N ILE A 120 -21.68 -22.06 4.73
CA ILE A 120 -20.42 -21.34 4.83
C ILE A 120 -20.40 -20.70 6.22
N HIS A 121 -19.71 -21.35 7.15
CA HIS A 121 -19.65 -20.93 8.54
C HIS A 121 -18.25 -20.41 8.89
N VAL A 122 -18.19 -19.35 9.68
CA VAL A 122 -16.93 -18.81 10.21
C VAL A 122 -16.86 -19.10 11.70
N LYS A 123 -15.68 -19.53 12.16
CA LYS A 123 -15.47 -19.86 13.57
C LYS A 123 -15.61 -18.64 14.49
N GLU A 124 -15.16 -17.48 14.02
CA GLU A 124 -15.21 -16.21 14.74
C GLU A 124 -15.90 -15.18 13.85
N ALA A 125 -17.13 -14.82 14.23
CA ALA A 125 -17.99 -13.93 13.45
C ALA A 125 -17.84 -12.45 13.84
N ASP A 126 -17.20 -12.15 14.97
CA ASP A 126 -16.98 -10.79 15.47
C ASP A 126 -15.48 -10.58 15.70
N VAL A 127 -14.85 -9.73 14.89
CA VAL A 127 -13.41 -9.46 14.95
C VAL A 127 -13.20 -8.00 15.34
N LYS A 128 -12.34 -7.76 16.33
CA LYS A 128 -11.91 -6.42 16.74
C LYS A 128 -10.44 -6.22 16.41
N ILE A 129 -10.13 -5.13 15.74
CA ILE A 129 -8.75 -4.75 15.37
C ILE A 129 -8.44 -3.32 15.80
N LYS A 130 -7.16 -3.05 16.01
CA LYS A 130 -6.66 -1.72 16.40
C LYS A 130 -6.84 -0.70 15.29
N ALA A 131 -6.83 0.58 15.66
CA ALA A 131 -6.78 1.69 14.71
C ALA A 131 -5.51 1.62 13.83
N SER A 132 -4.39 1.20 14.43
CA SER A 132 -3.07 1.18 13.81
C SER A 132 -2.19 0.05 14.37
N ASP A 133 -1.29 -0.48 13.55
CA ASP A 133 -0.15 -1.32 13.95
C ASP A 133 0.93 -1.28 12.85
N VAL A 134 2.11 -1.84 13.09
CA VAL A 134 3.15 -1.96 12.05
C VAL A 134 2.64 -2.86 10.91
N LEU A 135 2.98 -2.51 9.67
CA LEU A 135 2.40 -3.11 8.45
C LEU A 135 2.38 -4.65 8.47
N GLU A 136 3.45 -5.29 8.93
CA GLU A 136 3.57 -6.76 8.98
C GLU A 136 2.58 -7.45 9.92
N LYS A 137 2.02 -6.70 10.88
CA LYS A 137 1.02 -7.19 11.85
C LYS A 137 -0.41 -6.84 11.47
N ARG A 138 -0.63 -6.13 10.35
CA ARG A 138 -1.95 -5.68 9.95
C ARG A 138 -2.77 -6.77 9.24
N TYR A 139 -2.94 -7.91 9.92
CA TYR A 139 -3.77 -9.00 9.44
C TYR A 139 -4.49 -9.73 10.58
N PHE A 140 -5.53 -10.49 10.22
CA PHE A 140 -6.10 -11.54 11.06
C PHE A 140 -6.38 -12.81 10.24
N GLU A 141 -6.44 -13.96 10.90
CA GLU A 141 -6.76 -15.24 10.26
C GLU A 141 -8.17 -15.68 10.62
N ALA A 142 -9.01 -15.93 9.62
CA ALA A 142 -10.33 -16.53 9.81
C ALA A 142 -10.30 -18.02 9.44
N ILE A 143 -11.01 -18.84 10.21
CA ILE A 143 -11.28 -20.24 9.87
C ILE A 143 -12.69 -20.32 9.29
N ILE A 144 -12.77 -20.66 8.01
CA ILE A 144 -14.03 -20.75 7.25
C ILE A 144 -14.29 -22.23 6.96
N THR A 145 -15.41 -22.75 7.43
CA THR A 145 -15.85 -24.12 7.16
C THR A 145 -17.00 -24.11 6.16
N ALA A 146 -16.81 -24.74 4.99
CA ALA A 146 -17.80 -24.71 3.91
C ALA A 146 -17.90 -26.06 3.17
N ASN A 147 -19.08 -26.34 2.62
CA ASN A 147 -19.33 -27.43 1.68
C ASN A 147 -19.95 -26.95 0.36
N VAL A 148 -19.87 -25.65 0.09
CA VAL A 148 -20.33 -25.00 -1.13
C VAL A 148 -19.27 -24.01 -1.57
N SER A 149 -18.96 -23.96 -2.87
CA SER A 149 -18.05 -22.97 -3.44
C SER A 149 -18.53 -21.55 -3.18
N PHE A 150 -17.64 -20.59 -2.97
CA PHE A 150 -18.03 -19.21 -2.66
C PHE A 150 -17.02 -18.16 -3.11
N LYS A 151 -17.47 -16.90 -3.14
CA LYS A 151 -16.63 -15.70 -3.29
C LYS A 151 -16.72 -14.83 -2.04
N ILE A 152 -15.62 -14.16 -1.71
CA ILE A 152 -15.59 -13.18 -0.63
C ILE A 152 -16.10 -11.84 -1.17
N THR A 153 -17.01 -11.20 -0.45
CA THR A 153 -17.50 -9.86 -0.76
C THR A 153 -17.48 -8.98 0.49
N TYR A 154 -17.49 -7.67 0.30
CA TYR A 154 -17.36 -6.69 1.38
C TYR A 154 -18.58 -5.77 1.40
N GLU A 155 -19.07 -5.47 2.59
CA GLU A 155 -20.09 -4.47 2.84
C GLU A 155 -19.55 -3.46 3.86
N TRP A 156 -19.42 -2.20 3.43
CA TRP A 156 -18.90 -1.11 4.25
C TRP A 156 -20.06 -0.44 5.00
N LEU A 157 -19.97 -0.44 6.34
CA LEU A 157 -21.07 -0.08 7.24
C LEU A 157 -20.93 1.32 7.86
N THR A 158 -19.77 1.95 7.71
CA THR A 158 -19.48 3.26 8.31
C THR A 158 -19.26 4.32 7.23
N GLU A 159 -19.81 5.51 7.47
CA GLU A 159 -19.60 6.71 6.68
C GLU A 159 -18.87 7.75 7.52
N ASN A 160 -18.07 8.60 6.88
CA ASN A 160 -17.44 9.75 7.54
C ASN A 160 -18.47 10.89 7.77
N GLU A 161 -18.03 11.98 8.40
CA GLU A 161 -18.89 13.13 8.70
C GLU A 161 -19.50 13.80 7.44
N GLU A 162 -18.88 13.60 6.27
CA GLU A 162 -19.33 14.10 4.98
C GLU A 162 -20.30 13.13 4.26
N GLY A 163 -20.61 11.98 4.87
CA GLY A 163 -21.47 10.94 4.30
C GLY A 163 -20.79 10.03 3.27
N ALA A 164 -19.46 10.09 3.16
CA ALA A 164 -18.69 9.19 2.30
C ALA A 164 -18.40 7.87 3.02
N LYS A 165 -18.61 6.73 2.33
CA LYS A 165 -18.32 5.41 2.89
C LYS A 165 -16.83 5.22 3.16
N LEU A 166 -16.51 4.69 4.34
CA LEU A 166 -15.16 4.25 4.69
C LEU A 166 -14.94 2.84 4.16
N GLU A 167 -14.40 2.76 2.95
CA GLU A 167 -14.25 1.50 2.19
C GLU A 167 -12.79 1.10 1.94
N ASP A 168 -12.62 -0.09 1.36
CA ASP A 168 -11.34 -0.65 0.90
C ASP A 168 -10.23 -0.77 1.96
N TRP A 169 -10.61 -1.01 3.22
CA TRP A 169 -9.67 -1.14 4.34
C TRP A 169 -9.53 -2.55 4.91
N ILE A 170 -10.27 -3.55 4.40
CA ILE A 170 -10.04 -4.98 4.64
C ILE A 170 -9.97 -5.67 3.28
N TYR A 171 -8.99 -6.57 3.11
CA TYR A 171 -8.87 -7.33 1.87
C TYR A 171 -8.12 -8.65 2.06
N VAL A 172 -8.24 -9.54 1.08
CA VAL A 172 -7.35 -10.70 0.90
C VAL A 172 -6.36 -10.33 -0.19
N ASP A 173 -5.06 -10.55 0.03
CA ASP A 173 -4.05 -10.32 -1.01
C ASP A 173 -4.35 -11.21 -2.22
N LYS A 174 -4.53 -10.58 -3.40
CA LYS A 174 -4.82 -11.27 -4.66
C LYS A 174 -3.79 -12.36 -5.00
N LYS A 175 -2.53 -12.20 -4.59
CA LYS A 175 -1.50 -13.23 -4.80
C LYS A 175 -1.73 -14.49 -3.97
N ASN A 176 -2.44 -14.34 -2.87
CA ASN A 176 -2.70 -15.39 -1.88
C ASN A 176 -4.20 -15.73 -1.80
N GLU A 177 -5.02 -15.24 -2.73
CA GLU A 177 -6.47 -15.46 -2.72
C GLU A 177 -6.77 -16.95 -2.95
N PRO A 178 -7.37 -17.66 -1.98
CA PRO A 178 -7.68 -19.07 -2.14
C PRO A 178 -8.80 -19.25 -3.17
N SER A 179 -8.70 -20.30 -4.01
CA SER A 179 -9.83 -20.76 -4.79
C SER A 179 -10.68 -21.72 -3.95
N PHE A 180 -11.91 -21.30 -3.62
CA PHE A 180 -12.86 -22.12 -2.86
C PHE A 180 -13.70 -22.98 -3.81
N ASN A 181 -13.07 -23.88 -4.55
CA ASN A 181 -13.76 -24.83 -5.43
C ASN A 181 -14.07 -26.11 -4.65
N ILE A 182 -15.32 -26.25 -4.21
CA ILE A 182 -15.75 -27.33 -3.31
C ILE A 182 -16.72 -28.25 -4.05
N GLU A 183 -16.26 -29.46 -4.35
CA GLU A 183 -17.06 -30.52 -4.98
C GLU A 183 -17.64 -31.52 -3.97
N SER A 184 -17.20 -31.46 -2.71
CA SER A 184 -17.64 -32.38 -1.66
C SER A 184 -18.80 -31.79 -0.85
N ALA A 185 -19.85 -32.58 -0.64
CA ALA A 185 -20.90 -32.24 0.31
C ALA A 185 -20.41 -32.19 1.77
N ARG A 186 -19.23 -32.77 2.06
CA ARG A 186 -18.63 -32.75 3.39
C ARG A 186 -17.97 -31.40 3.65
N PRO A 187 -18.26 -30.75 4.80
CA PRO A 187 -17.65 -29.48 5.15
C PRO A 187 -16.13 -29.58 5.27
N GLN A 188 -15.43 -28.64 4.64
CA GLN A 188 -13.97 -28.48 4.67
C GLN A 188 -13.63 -27.14 5.30
N SER A 189 -12.52 -27.08 6.05
CA SER A 189 -12.08 -25.86 6.72
C SER A 189 -10.88 -25.23 6.02
N TYR A 190 -10.97 -23.93 5.79
CA TYR A 190 -9.97 -23.09 5.15
C TYR A 190 -9.48 -22.05 6.13
N LYS A 191 -8.17 -21.80 6.14
CA LYS A 191 -7.57 -20.69 6.85
C LYS A 191 -7.35 -19.54 5.86
N VAL A 192 -8.00 -18.42 6.09
CA VAL A 192 -7.93 -17.24 5.21
C VAL A 192 -7.34 -16.07 5.99
N ARG A 193 -6.32 -15.44 5.41
CA ARG A 193 -5.66 -14.27 5.98
C ARG A 193 -6.25 -13.00 5.36
N PHE A 194 -6.87 -12.18 6.19
CA PHE A 194 -7.37 -10.86 5.83
C PHE A 194 -6.37 -9.81 6.29
N GLU A 195 -5.89 -8.99 5.36
CA GLU A 195 -5.09 -7.79 5.62
C GLU A 195 -6.02 -6.60 5.89
N TRP A 196 -5.52 -5.58 6.61
CA TRP A 196 -6.26 -4.36 6.87
C TRP A 196 -5.41 -3.09 6.83
N ASN A 197 -6.02 -1.97 6.45
CA ASN A 197 -5.41 -0.64 6.45
C ASN A 197 -5.65 0.07 7.78
N MET A 198 -4.74 0.98 8.16
CA MET A 198 -4.93 1.84 9.34
C MET A 198 -6.26 2.60 9.25
N ASN A 199 -6.94 2.80 10.38
CA ASN A 199 -8.08 3.69 10.48
C ASN A 199 -7.60 5.08 10.88
N PRO A 200 -7.58 6.04 9.95
CA PRO A 200 -7.09 7.36 10.25
C PRO A 200 -8.17 8.30 10.78
N GLU A 201 -9.42 7.83 10.84
CA GLU A 201 -10.57 8.57 11.33
C GLU A 201 -10.69 8.48 12.85
N TRP A 202 -11.20 9.53 13.48
CA TRP A 202 -11.49 9.54 14.93
C TRP A 202 -12.82 8.87 15.30
N ILE A 203 -13.39 8.13 14.37
CA ILE A 203 -14.56 7.29 14.59
C ILE A 203 -14.20 5.82 14.40
N GLU A 204 -14.87 4.96 15.17
CA GLU A 204 -14.83 3.53 14.93
C GLU A 204 -15.44 3.24 13.57
N ARG A 205 -14.84 2.32 12.80
CA ARG A 205 -15.39 1.90 11.52
C ARG A 205 -15.65 0.40 11.47
N GLN A 206 -16.70 0.04 10.75
CA GLN A 206 -17.20 -1.32 10.66
C GLN A 206 -17.38 -1.75 9.21
N ALA A 207 -17.08 -3.02 8.97
CA ALA A 207 -17.30 -3.68 7.70
C ALA A 207 -17.78 -5.10 7.94
N ARG A 208 -18.55 -5.62 7.01
CA ARG A 208 -18.97 -7.01 6.98
C ARG A 208 -18.32 -7.73 5.82
N VAL A 209 -17.53 -8.75 6.13
CA VAL A 209 -17.05 -9.72 5.13
C VAL A 209 -18.15 -10.75 4.96
N ASN A 210 -18.70 -10.80 3.75
CA ASN A 210 -19.74 -11.71 3.34
C ASN A 210 -19.16 -12.81 2.44
N PHE A 211 -19.90 -13.91 2.33
CA PHE A 211 -19.52 -15.05 1.50
C PHE A 211 -20.67 -15.36 0.56
N GLN A 212 -20.49 -15.05 -0.72
CA GLN A 212 -21.49 -15.28 -1.74
C GLN A 212 -21.36 -16.70 -2.29
N PRO A 213 -22.36 -17.59 -2.08
CA PRO A 213 -22.31 -18.95 -2.60
C PRO A 213 -22.30 -18.97 -4.14
N ILE A 214 -21.55 -19.90 -4.72
CA ILE A 214 -21.55 -20.24 -6.14
C ILE A 214 -22.26 -21.58 -6.26
N LEU A 215 -23.47 -21.58 -6.80
CA LEU A 215 -24.31 -22.76 -6.96
C LEU A 215 -24.35 -23.18 -8.43
N GLU A 216 -24.27 -24.48 -8.68
CA GLU A 216 -24.52 -25.06 -10.00
C GLU A 216 -26.02 -24.95 -10.35
N ASP A 217 -26.34 -24.89 -11.64
CA ASP A 217 -27.70 -24.99 -12.20
C ASP A 217 -28.77 -24.04 -11.64
N GLY A 218 -28.39 -22.83 -11.22
CA GLY A 218 -29.35 -21.81 -10.79
C GLY A 218 -30.03 -22.10 -9.45
N GLY A 219 -29.36 -22.86 -8.57
CA GLY A 219 -29.81 -23.08 -7.19
C GLY A 219 -30.02 -21.76 -6.43
N ASN A 220 -30.91 -21.78 -5.44
CA ASN A 220 -31.25 -20.59 -4.66
C ASN A 220 -30.19 -20.32 -3.57
N PRO A 221 -29.53 -19.14 -3.55
CA PRO A 221 -28.56 -18.78 -2.52
C PRO A 221 -29.12 -18.83 -1.08
N ASP A 222 -30.43 -18.60 -0.91
CA ASP A 222 -31.09 -18.62 0.40
C ASP A 222 -31.11 -20.01 1.05
N ASP A 223 -30.85 -21.07 0.27
CA ASP A 223 -30.75 -22.44 0.77
C ASP A 223 -29.38 -22.71 1.45
N VAL A 224 -28.46 -21.75 1.40
CA VAL A 224 -27.12 -21.84 2.01
C VAL A 224 -27.09 -21.03 3.29
N THR A 225 -26.78 -21.68 4.41
CA THR A 225 -26.55 -20.95 5.67
C THR A 225 -25.19 -20.27 5.64
N VAL A 226 -25.16 -18.94 5.60
CA VAL A 226 -23.92 -18.15 5.57
C VAL A 226 -23.77 -17.38 6.88
N THR A 227 -22.61 -17.52 7.53
CA THR A 227 -22.22 -16.70 8.68
C THR A 227 -21.19 -15.65 8.20
N PRO A 228 -21.55 -14.36 8.13
CA PRO A 228 -20.58 -13.31 7.78
C PRO A 228 -19.65 -13.02 8.97
N ILE A 229 -18.56 -12.29 8.70
CA ILE A 229 -17.70 -11.72 9.74
C ILE A 229 -18.02 -10.22 9.85
N LEU A 230 -18.38 -9.75 11.03
CA LEU A 230 -18.41 -8.34 11.39
C LEU A 230 -17.03 -7.95 11.92
N ILE A 231 -16.40 -6.96 11.29
CA ILE A 231 -15.12 -6.42 11.71
C ILE A 231 -15.34 -5.02 12.24
N THR A 232 -14.81 -4.78 13.42
CA THR A 232 -14.81 -3.47 14.09
C THR A 232 -13.37 -3.00 14.25
N GLN A 233 -13.05 -1.85 13.67
CA GLN A 233 -11.73 -1.23 13.80
C GLN A 233 -11.81 0.01 14.68
N GLU A 234 -10.97 0.05 15.72
CA GLU A 234 -10.88 1.17 16.65
C GLU A 234 -10.62 2.51 15.93
N ALA A 235 -11.07 3.60 16.55
CA ALA A 235 -10.83 4.96 16.11
C ALA A 235 -9.38 5.39 16.35
N SER A 236 -8.84 6.22 15.46
CA SER A 236 -7.66 7.03 15.79
C SER A 236 -8.01 8.12 16.80
N PRO A 237 -7.03 8.66 17.53
CA PRO A 237 -7.26 9.84 18.38
C PRO A 237 -7.75 11.05 17.57
N GLU A 238 -8.68 11.83 18.13
CA GLU A 238 -9.11 13.10 17.54
C GLU A 238 -7.96 14.12 17.58
N ILE A 239 -7.68 14.75 16.44
CA ILE A 239 -6.64 15.77 16.30
C ILE A 239 -7.32 17.14 16.25
N THR A 240 -7.20 17.90 17.34
CA THR A 240 -7.79 19.24 17.47
C THR A 240 -6.97 20.32 16.76
N ASP A 241 -7.60 21.44 16.35
CA ASP A 241 -6.88 22.58 15.75
C ASP A 241 -6.21 23.46 16.82
N ASP A 242 -5.28 22.88 17.57
CA ASP A 242 -4.48 23.55 18.59
C ASP A 242 -3.08 22.93 18.74
N ARG A 243 -2.34 23.37 19.77
CA ARG A 243 -0.99 22.87 20.04
C ARG A 243 -0.97 21.39 20.48
N ALA A 244 -2.02 20.91 21.14
CA ALA A 244 -2.12 19.52 21.55
C ALA A 244 -2.38 18.62 20.34
N GLY A 245 -3.28 19.05 19.45
CA GLY A 245 -3.50 18.35 18.17
C GLY A 245 -2.25 18.32 17.29
N ASP A 246 -1.49 19.42 17.19
CA ASP A 246 -0.19 19.41 16.49
C ASP A 246 0.77 18.34 17.05
N SER A 247 0.87 18.25 18.38
CA SER A 247 1.76 17.28 19.04
C SER A 247 1.32 15.85 18.78
N LEU A 248 0.01 15.60 18.80
CA LEU A 248 -0.60 14.31 18.52
C LEU A 248 -0.45 13.91 17.06
N ALA A 249 -0.64 14.85 16.13
CA ALA A 249 -0.41 14.63 14.70
C ALA A 249 1.03 14.18 14.43
N ILE A 250 2.03 14.85 15.02
CA ILE A 250 3.44 14.47 14.88
C ILE A 250 3.70 13.06 15.43
N LEU A 251 3.20 12.75 16.63
CA LEU A 251 3.38 11.43 17.24
C LEU A 251 2.72 10.31 16.40
N THR A 252 1.51 10.56 15.91
CA THR A 252 0.81 9.62 15.01
C THR A 252 1.57 9.45 13.69
N ILE A 253 2.08 10.53 13.09
CA ILE A 253 2.93 10.45 11.90
C ILE A 253 4.18 9.61 12.16
N CYS A 254 4.84 9.78 13.32
CA CYS A 254 6.00 8.98 13.71
C CYS A 254 5.67 7.49 13.77
N GLU A 255 4.59 7.14 14.46
CA GLU A 255 4.15 5.76 14.60
C GLU A 255 3.86 5.12 13.23
N ARG A 256 3.08 5.82 12.40
CA ARG A 256 2.60 5.27 11.13
C ARG A 256 3.69 5.12 10.08
N MET A 257 4.67 6.01 10.07
CA MET A 257 5.85 5.88 9.20
C MET A 257 6.92 4.96 9.80
N ALA A 258 6.72 4.44 11.02
CA ALA A 258 7.76 3.77 11.80
C ALA A 258 9.05 4.59 11.85
N SER A 259 8.94 5.89 12.11
CA SER A 259 10.07 6.81 12.11
C SER A 259 10.99 6.56 13.30
N GLY A 260 12.29 6.54 13.03
CA GLY A 260 13.35 6.38 14.03
C GLY A 260 13.64 7.64 14.86
N ILE A 261 12.87 8.72 14.69
CA ILE A 261 13.10 9.93 15.49
C ILE A 261 12.70 9.72 16.94
N SER A 262 13.54 10.18 17.87
CA SER A 262 13.24 10.12 19.29
C SER A 262 12.45 11.37 19.69
N ILE A 263 11.22 11.17 20.19
CA ILE A 263 10.40 12.23 20.77
C ILE A 263 10.06 11.86 22.21
N ASN A 264 10.46 12.72 23.15
CA ASN A 264 9.98 12.62 24.52
C ASN A 264 8.61 13.29 24.63
N SER A 265 7.55 12.50 24.48
CA SER A 265 6.16 12.99 24.55
C SER A 265 5.76 13.52 25.93
N SER A 266 6.58 13.31 26.97
CA SER A 266 6.37 13.90 28.31
C SER A 266 6.87 15.34 28.42
N GLU A 267 7.65 15.82 27.43
CA GLU A 267 8.17 17.17 27.39
C GLU A 267 7.37 18.08 26.45
N ASN A 268 7.47 19.40 26.67
CA ASN A 268 6.88 20.38 25.78
C ASN A 268 7.55 20.33 24.40
N MET A 269 6.76 20.47 23.32
CA MET A 269 7.26 20.48 21.93
C MET A 269 8.41 21.45 21.66
N ILE A 270 8.60 22.51 22.47
CA ILE A 270 9.74 23.42 22.36
C ILE A 270 11.10 22.73 22.58
N TYR A 271 11.11 21.59 23.27
CA TYR A 271 12.31 20.78 23.53
C TYR A 271 12.46 19.61 22.56
N TRP A 272 11.51 19.42 21.63
CA TRP A 272 11.63 18.37 20.62
C TRP A 272 12.59 18.84 19.54
N GLU A 273 13.76 18.22 19.44
CA GLU A 273 14.85 18.63 18.55
C GLU A 273 14.44 18.74 17.08
N ASN A 274 13.46 17.94 16.67
CA ASN A 274 12.96 17.85 15.30
C ASN A 274 11.79 18.81 15.00
N VAL A 275 11.38 19.64 15.95
CA VAL A 275 10.22 20.54 15.83
C VAL A 275 10.63 21.98 16.11
N LYS A 276 10.19 22.89 15.24
CA LYS A 276 10.26 24.33 15.47
C LYS A 276 8.86 24.88 15.60
N LEU A 277 8.64 25.72 16.61
CA LEU A 277 7.35 26.38 16.84
C LEU A 277 7.38 27.83 16.33
N TRP A 278 6.20 28.38 16.06
CA TRP A 278 6.01 29.80 15.80
C TRP A 278 6.22 30.63 17.06
N GLU A 279 7.02 31.70 16.94
CA GLU A 279 7.26 32.66 18.02
C GLU A 279 6.42 33.92 17.83
N ARG A 280 6.11 34.63 18.92
CA ARG A 280 5.29 35.86 18.91
C ARG A 280 5.86 36.95 17.99
N ASN A 281 7.18 37.04 17.89
CA ASN A 281 7.87 38.07 17.12
C ASN A 281 8.45 37.51 15.81
N ALA A 282 8.02 36.31 15.38
CA ALA A 282 8.51 35.71 14.17
C ALA A 282 8.08 36.53 12.94
N GLU A 283 9.04 36.82 12.06
CA GLU A 283 8.73 37.39 10.74
C GLU A 283 7.83 36.43 9.95
N GLY A 284 6.79 36.98 9.33
CA GLY A 284 5.83 36.19 8.56
C GLY A 284 4.85 35.37 9.39
N LEU A 285 4.69 35.65 10.70
CA LEU A 285 3.68 35.03 11.56
C LEU A 285 2.29 35.12 10.88
N PRO A 286 1.63 33.99 10.57
CA PRO A 286 0.43 34.01 9.75
C PRO A 286 -0.81 34.54 10.50
N ALA A 287 -0.89 34.28 11.81
CA ALA A 287 -1.95 34.76 12.68
C ALA A 287 -1.51 34.70 14.16
N PRO A 288 -2.11 35.48 15.08
CA PRO A 288 -1.81 35.40 16.51
C PRO A 288 -1.98 33.99 17.11
N GLU A 289 -2.94 33.22 16.61
CA GLU A 289 -3.25 31.84 17.06
C GLU A 289 -2.17 30.83 16.64
N ALA A 290 -1.32 31.19 15.67
CA ALA A 290 -0.20 30.34 15.27
C ALA A 290 0.91 30.31 16.32
N VAL A 291 0.97 31.26 17.26
CA VAL A 291 2.04 31.31 18.26
C VAL A 291 2.07 30.02 19.09
N GLY A 292 3.19 29.31 19.02
CA GLY A 292 3.38 28.03 19.68
C GLY A 292 2.89 26.80 18.90
N ARG A 293 2.26 26.99 17.73
CA ARG A 293 1.93 25.93 16.77
C ARG A 293 3.17 25.53 15.98
N VAL A 294 3.13 24.36 15.36
CA VAL A 294 4.26 23.80 14.61
C VAL A 294 4.52 24.63 13.35
N ARG A 295 5.76 25.11 13.22
CA ARG A 295 6.28 25.86 12.07
C ARG A 295 7.14 25.00 11.17
N ALA A 296 7.95 24.11 11.75
CA ALA A 296 8.76 23.14 11.01
C ALA A 296 8.78 21.81 11.73
N VAL A 297 8.80 20.72 10.97
CA VAL A 297 9.03 19.37 11.47
C VAL A 297 9.92 18.58 10.52
N ASN A 298 10.82 17.79 11.10
CA ASN A 298 11.70 16.88 10.38
C ASN A 298 11.53 15.44 10.88
N PHE A 299 11.40 14.51 9.94
CA PHE A 299 11.41 13.08 10.19
C PHE A 299 12.65 12.46 9.55
N GLY A 300 13.32 11.56 10.26
CA GLY A 300 14.48 10.83 9.77
C GLY A 300 14.26 9.34 9.90
N THR A 301 14.77 8.58 8.93
CA THR A 301 14.76 7.11 8.91
C THR A 301 13.38 6.51 9.16
N VAL A 302 12.61 6.32 8.09
CA VAL A 302 11.29 5.69 8.15
C VAL A 302 11.34 4.23 7.66
N GLY A 303 10.35 3.43 8.03
CA GLY A 303 10.23 2.03 7.66
C GLY A 303 8.83 1.72 7.13
N THR A 304 8.43 2.41 6.06
CA THR A 304 7.05 2.34 5.53
C THR A 304 7.00 2.02 4.05
N LYS A 305 5.93 1.35 3.63
CA LYS A 305 5.59 1.10 2.22
C LYS A 305 4.41 1.95 1.75
N GLU A 306 3.99 2.90 2.58
CA GLU A 306 2.79 3.72 2.40
C GLU A 306 3.17 5.19 2.21
N SER A 307 2.21 5.98 1.72
CA SER A 307 2.37 7.42 1.58
C SER A 307 2.52 8.15 2.92
N LEU A 308 2.73 9.46 2.88
CA LEU A 308 2.64 10.28 4.09
C LEU A 308 1.25 10.10 4.73
N PRO A 309 1.16 9.91 6.06
CA PRO A 309 -0.12 9.78 6.74
C PRO A 309 -0.98 11.04 6.61
N GLN A 310 -2.30 10.88 6.57
CA GLN A 310 -3.23 12.01 6.39
C GLN A 310 -3.10 13.08 7.48
N GLU A 311 -2.61 12.71 8.67
CA GLU A 311 -2.45 13.60 9.81
C GLU A 311 -1.58 14.82 9.50
N VAL A 312 -0.77 14.75 8.45
CA VAL A 312 0.02 15.88 7.97
C VAL A 312 -0.84 17.11 7.69
N LYS A 313 -2.10 16.95 7.26
CA LYS A 313 -3.01 18.08 6.98
C LYS A 313 -3.39 18.89 8.22
N TYR A 314 -3.32 18.28 9.42
CA TYR A 314 -3.66 18.94 10.67
C TYR A 314 -2.56 19.89 11.18
N LEU A 315 -1.35 19.85 10.60
CA LEU A 315 -0.27 20.78 10.91
C LEU A 315 -0.50 22.13 10.21
N LYS A 316 -1.60 22.80 10.57
CA LYS A 316 -2.22 23.92 9.84
C LYS A 316 -1.27 25.05 9.48
N TYR A 317 -0.31 25.40 10.35
CA TYR A 317 0.61 26.53 10.17
C TYR A 317 2.04 26.11 9.75
N LEU A 318 2.21 24.89 9.26
CA LEU A 318 3.51 24.35 8.87
C LEU A 318 4.11 25.11 7.67
N GLU A 319 5.34 25.59 7.81
CA GLU A 319 6.13 26.18 6.72
C GLU A 319 7.16 25.21 6.15
N THR A 320 7.65 24.26 6.95
CA THR A 320 8.70 23.33 6.54
C THR A 320 8.36 21.90 6.97
N PHE A 321 8.26 21.01 5.99
CA PHE A 321 8.12 19.57 6.20
C PHE A 321 9.33 18.87 5.60
N GLN A 322 10.02 18.07 6.40
CA GLN A 322 11.16 17.29 5.96
C GLN A 322 10.96 15.82 6.34
N VAL A 323 11.21 14.91 5.40
CA VAL A 323 11.38 13.49 5.67
C VAL A 323 12.51 12.93 4.83
N TYR A 324 13.44 12.23 5.47
CA TYR A 324 14.61 11.69 4.80
C TYR A 324 14.87 10.22 5.14
N GLY A 325 15.02 9.43 4.08
CA GLY A 325 15.43 8.03 4.12
C GLY A 325 14.32 7.07 4.50
N ASN A 326 14.18 5.99 3.72
CA ASN A 326 13.27 4.89 3.98
C ASN A 326 14.03 3.56 3.83
N GLU A 327 13.61 2.54 4.55
CA GLU A 327 14.22 1.23 4.42
C GLU A 327 13.99 0.66 3.01
N ASN A 328 15.09 0.25 2.35
CA ASN A 328 15.06 -0.33 1.00
C ASN A 328 14.38 0.56 -0.05
N THR A 329 14.59 1.88 0.01
CA THR A 329 14.01 2.89 -0.90
C THR A 329 13.94 2.43 -2.36
N MET A 330 15.01 1.84 -2.91
CA MET A 330 15.09 1.41 -4.31
C MET A 330 14.05 0.35 -4.72
N LEU A 331 13.48 -0.39 -3.77
CA LEU A 331 12.48 -1.43 -4.01
C LEU A 331 11.03 -0.91 -3.90
N LEU A 332 10.84 0.35 -3.51
CA LEU A 332 9.53 0.93 -3.21
C LEU A 332 8.90 1.62 -4.42
N ASN A 333 7.56 1.68 -4.43
CA ASN A 333 6.76 2.37 -5.43
C ASN A 333 5.65 3.14 -4.71
N ILE A 334 6.00 4.27 -4.09
CA ILE A 334 5.05 5.04 -3.29
C ILE A 334 4.55 6.24 -4.09
N GLU A 335 3.24 6.39 -4.18
CA GLU A 335 2.61 7.62 -4.68
C GLU A 335 2.36 8.56 -3.50
N LEU A 336 2.75 9.84 -3.64
CA LEU A 336 2.50 10.84 -2.60
C LEU A 336 1.00 11.16 -2.52
N GLY A 337 0.43 11.06 -1.33
CA GLY A 337 -0.99 11.31 -1.06
C GLY A 337 -1.33 12.80 -1.06
N SER A 338 -2.61 13.11 -1.30
CA SER A 338 -3.08 14.49 -1.48
C SER A 338 -3.15 15.31 -0.19
N ASP A 339 -3.19 14.71 1.01
CA ASP A 339 -3.38 15.43 2.28
C ASP A 339 -2.29 16.50 2.54
N ILE A 340 -1.05 16.28 2.08
CA ILE A 340 0.02 17.30 2.16
C ILE A 340 -0.33 18.59 1.41
N CYS A 341 -1.17 18.50 0.38
CA CYS A 341 -1.58 19.62 -0.48
C CYS A 341 -2.59 20.55 0.23
N GLU A 342 -3.07 20.19 1.42
CA GLU A 342 -3.94 21.03 2.24
C GLU A 342 -3.18 22.07 3.07
N LEU A 343 -1.85 21.95 3.16
CA LEU A 343 -1.00 22.84 3.94
C LEU A 343 -0.79 24.22 3.29
N LYS A 344 -1.69 25.15 3.62
CA LYS A 344 -1.76 26.51 3.04
C LYS A 344 -0.56 27.43 3.35
N TYR A 345 0.34 27.05 4.25
CA TYR A 345 1.51 27.84 4.62
C TYR A 345 2.83 27.16 4.26
N LEU A 346 2.78 25.98 3.61
CA LEU A 346 3.97 25.20 3.29
C LEU A 346 4.82 25.93 2.26
N LYS A 347 6.07 26.20 2.64
CA LYS A 347 7.08 26.89 1.82
C LYS A 347 8.25 25.97 1.44
N ASN A 348 8.56 25.01 2.29
CA ASN A 348 9.69 24.11 2.09
C ASN A 348 9.26 22.66 2.30
N LEU A 349 9.18 21.89 1.22
CA LEU A 349 8.86 20.48 1.23
C LEU A 349 10.07 19.67 0.79
N GLN A 350 10.56 18.82 1.67
CA GLN A 350 11.69 17.95 1.39
C GLN A 350 11.32 16.51 1.71
N ILE A 351 11.25 15.68 0.69
CA ILE A 351 10.96 14.26 0.79
C ILE A 351 12.08 13.54 0.06
N GLY A 352 13.16 13.23 0.76
CA GLY A 352 14.34 12.60 0.17
C GLY A 352 14.45 11.13 0.51
N GLY A 353 14.79 10.26 -0.43
CA GLY A 353 15.03 8.86 -0.11
C GLY A 353 13.78 8.08 0.34
N TYR A 354 12.58 8.57 0.04
CA TYR A 354 11.32 8.00 0.57
C TYR A 354 10.81 6.83 -0.26
N GLY A 355 11.14 6.81 -1.56
CA GLY A 355 10.70 5.79 -2.52
C GLY A 355 9.57 6.26 -3.41
N LEU A 356 9.42 7.59 -3.55
CA LEU A 356 8.36 8.20 -4.35
C LEU A 356 8.55 7.92 -5.85
N VAL A 357 7.44 7.65 -6.53
CA VAL A 357 7.37 7.50 -7.99
C VAL A 357 6.44 8.51 -8.66
N ALA A 358 5.54 9.12 -7.89
CA ALA A 358 4.56 10.08 -8.41
C ALA A 358 4.17 11.13 -7.35
N LEU A 359 3.74 12.29 -7.84
CA LEU A 359 3.10 13.35 -7.06
C LEU A 359 1.58 13.32 -7.30
N PRO A 360 0.75 13.74 -6.32
CA PRO A 360 -0.69 13.73 -6.49
C PRO A 360 -1.14 14.75 -7.56
N LYS A 361 -2.30 14.51 -8.18
CA LYS A 361 -2.83 15.37 -9.25
C LYS A 361 -3.10 16.80 -8.80
N ASP A 362 -3.44 16.99 -7.52
CA ASP A 362 -3.72 18.30 -6.92
C ASP A 362 -2.50 18.94 -6.25
N PHE A 363 -1.28 18.45 -6.52
CA PHE A 363 -0.04 19.01 -5.97
C PHE A 363 0.15 20.49 -6.31
N SER A 364 -0.42 20.96 -7.43
CA SER A 364 -0.44 22.38 -7.82
C SER A 364 -1.09 23.31 -6.81
N ARG A 365 -1.89 22.81 -5.85
CA ARG A 365 -2.44 23.60 -4.73
C ARG A 365 -1.35 24.26 -3.89
N LEU A 366 -0.16 23.64 -3.83
CA LEU A 366 1.01 24.20 -3.13
C LEU A 366 1.75 25.26 -3.96
N GLY A 367 1.47 25.41 -5.25
CA GLY A 367 2.27 26.23 -6.16
C GLY A 367 2.28 27.74 -5.88
N SER A 368 1.29 28.23 -5.12
CA SER A 368 1.21 29.62 -4.66
C SER A 368 1.96 29.92 -3.36
N THR A 369 2.51 28.89 -2.70
CA THR A 369 3.19 29.01 -1.39
C THR A 369 4.57 28.37 -1.38
N LEU A 370 4.75 27.26 -2.11
CA LEU A 370 5.98 26.47 -2.10
C LEU A 370 7.13 27.24 -2.76
N GLU A 371 8.23 27.37 -2.03
CA GLU A 371 9.47 28.05 -2.44
C GLU A 371 10.62 27.05 -2.67
N VAL A 372 10.63 25.93 -1.93
CA VAL A 372 11.64 24.87 -2.01
C VAL A 372 10.95 23.52 -2.11
N LEU A 373 11.33 22.74 -3.13
CA LEU A 373 10.93 21.35 -3.31
C LEU A 373 12.17 20.47 -3.50
N ASP A 374 12.40 19.56 -2.57
CA ASP A 374 13.45 18.55 -2.64
C ASP A 374 12.85 17.15 -2.73
N LEU A 375 13.05 16.52 -3.88
CA LEU A 375 12.61 15.15 -4.19
C LEU A 375 13.82 14.25 -4.49
N SER A 376 14.99 14.60 -3.95
CA SER A 376 16.22 13.84 -4.17
C SER A 376 16.15 12.40 -3.67
N ALA A 377 16.96 11.52 -4.26
CA ALA A 377 17.07 10.12 -3.84
C ALA A 377 15.75 9.30 -3.88
N ASN A 378 14.75 9.70 -4.67
CA ASN A 378 13.54 8.91 -4.89
C ASN A 378 13.64 8.04 -6.15
N ASN A 379 12.50 7.56 -6.65
CA ASN A 379 12.42 6.60 -7.74
C ASN A 379 11.60 7.14 -8.93
N PHE A 380 11.52 8.46 -9.11
CA PHE A 380 10.86 9.05 -10.27
C PHE A 380 11.56 8.60 -11.55
N THR A 381 10.79 8.30 -12.59
CA THR A 381 11.33 7.93 -13.92
C THR A 381 11.33 9.09 -14.91
N ARG A 382 10.60 10.15 -14.59
CA ARG A 382 10.42 11.36 -15.41
C ARG A 382 10.19 12.57 -14.52
N VAL A 383 10.20 13.76 -15.11
CA VAL A 383 9.70 14.94 -14.42
C VAL A 383 8.15 14.85 -14.32
N PRO A 384 7.56 14.97 -13.12
CA PRO A 384 6.10 14.95 -12.97
C PRO A 384 5.42 16.13 -13.70
N GLU A 385 4.38 15.85 -14.50
CA GLU A 385 3.67 16.88 -15.31
C GLU A 385 3.07 18.01 -14.46
N VAL A 386 2.67 17.72 -13.22
CA VAL A 386 2.15 18.72 -12.29
C VAL A 386 3.19 19.77 -11.91
N LEU A 387 4.49 19.46 -12.00
CA LEU A 387 5.58 20.39 -11.69
C LEU A 387 5.91 21.27 -12.90
N ASN A 388 5.23 22.40 -13.00
CA ASN A 388 5.47 23.35 -14.08
C ASN A 388 5.47 24.81 -13.58
N LYS A 389 6.09 25.68 -14.38
CA LYS A 389 6.26 27.11 -14.05
C LYS A 389 4.97 27.92 -13.91
N ASN A 390 3.87 27.49 -14.54
CA ASN A 390 2.61 28.22 -14.51
C ASN A 390 1.89 28.02 -13.18
N ASP A 391 1.92 26.78 -12.68
CA ASP A 391 1.27 26.43 -11.41
C ASP A 391 2.15 26.81 -10.20
N PHE A 392 3.47 26.67 -10.32
CA PHE A 392 4.43 26.88 -9.22
C PHE A 392 5.12 28.25 -9.31
N THR A 393 4.33 29.32 -9.17
CA THR A 393 4.78 30.71 -9.36
C THR A 393 5.79 31.21 -8.33
N LYS A 394 5.83 30.61 -7.12
CA LYS A 394 6.77 30.98 -6.04
C LYS A 394 7.97 30.05 -5.89
N LEU A 395 8.02 28.95 -6.63
CA LEU A 395 9.08 27.96 -6.49
C LEU A 395 10.41 28.54 -6.96
N LYS A 396 11.42 28.46 -6.10
CA LYS A 396 12.78 28.97 -6.34
C LYS A 396 13.81 27.85 -6.35
N SER A 397 13.64 26.81 -5.55
CA SER A 397 14.58 25.68 -5.47
C SER A 397 13.87 24.37 -5.81
N LEU A 398 14.41 23.65 -6.79
CA LEU A 398 13.95 22.34 -7.21
C LEU A 398 15.11 21.35 -7.25
N LYS A 399 15.02 20.29 -6.44
CA LYS A 399 16.04 19.23 -6.37
C LYS A 399 15.46 17.89 -6.75
N PHE A 400 16.09 17.26 -7.73
CA PHE A 400 15.73 15.97 -8.32
C PHE A 400 16.95 15.05 -8.44
N ASN A 401 18.05 15.33 -7.73
CA ASN A 401 19.28 14.56 -7.83
C ASN A 401 19.14 13.15 -7.24
N GLY A 402 19.88 12.20 -7.80
CA GLY A 402 19.98 10.85 -7.23
C GLY A 402 18.71 10.02 -7.34
N ASN A 403 17.80 10.34 -8.25
CA ASN A 403 16.61 9.52 -8.49
C ASN A 403 16.99 8.22 -9.22
N ARG A 404 17.64 7.28 -8.52
CA ARG A 404 18.15 6.02 -9.06
C ARG A 404 17.74 4.86 -8.16
N ARG A 405 17.21 3.80 -8.76
CA ARG A 405 16.97 2.52 -8.07
C ARG A 405 18.22 1.66 -8.05
N TRP A 406 18.89 1.58 -9.20
CA TRP A 406 20.10 0.78 -9.40
C TRP A 406 21.21 1.66 -9.92
N THR A 407 22.46 1.31 -9.67
CA THR A 407 23.63 1.97 -10.26
C THR A 407 24.16 1.11 -11.40
N VAL A 408 24.21 1.68 -12.60
CA VAL A 408 24.81 1.04 -13.79
C VAL A 408 25.88 1.94 -14.39
N ASN A 409 26.95 1.38 -14.97
CA ASN A 409 27.95 2.19 -15.68
C ASN A 409 27.67 2.31 -17.18
N SER A 410 26.93 1.36 -17.78
CA SER A 410 26.53 1.39 -19.19
C SER A 410 25.01 1.36 -19.28
N LEU A 411 24.41 2.37 -19.92
CA LEU A 411 22.98 2.37 -20.24
C LEU A 411 22.66 1.44 -21.41
N LYS A 412 23.62 1.17 -22.29
CA LYS A 412 23.48 0.23 -23.40
C LYS A 412 23.42 -1.23 -22.96
N ASP A 413 24.28 -1.60 -22.00
CA ASP A 413 24.43 -2.98 -21.52
C ASP A 413 23.75 -3.21 -20.16
N SER A 414 22.84 -2.30 -19.78
CA SER A 414 22.06 -2.43 -18.54
C SER A 414 21.19 -3.68 -18.59
N GLN A 415 21.18 -4.42 -17.47
CA GLN A 415 20.24 -5.53 -17.28
C GLN A 415 18.83 -5.06 -16.87
N TYR A 416 18.69 -3.79 -16.51
CA TYR A 416 17.44 -3.17 -16.09
C TYR A 416 16.87 -2.33 -17.23
N ASP A 417 15.55 -2.33 -17.36
CA ASP A 417 14.84 -1.46 -18.27
C ASP A 417 15.07 0.02 -17.88
N LYS A 418 15.59 0.80 -18.83
CA LYS A 418 16.01 2.18 -18.60
C LYS A 418 14.85 3.14 -18.30
N ASP A 419 13.66 2.84 -18.83
CA ASP A 419 12.51 3.74 -18.75
C ASP A 419 11.59 3.43 -17.56
N THR A 420 11.75 2.25 -16.95
CA THR A 420 10.88 1.77 -15.87
C THR A 420 11.61 1.31 -14.60
N GLU A 421 12.82 0.78 -14.71
CA GLU A 421 13.51 0.10 -13.59
C GLU A 421 14.76 0.82 -13.07
N LEU A 422 15.41 1.67 -13.86
CA LEU A 422 16.64 2.35 -13.43
C LEU A 422 16.40 3.56 -12.51
N GLY A 423 15.31 4.29 -12.72
CA GLY A 423 15.03 5.58 -12.08
C GLY A 423 14.90 6.69 -13.12
N PHE A 424 15.34 7.91 -12.80
CA PHE A 424 15.09 9.11 -13.57
C PHE A 424 15.97 9.15 -14.82
N HIS A 425 15.42 8.64 -15.91
CA HIS A 425 16.07 8.53 -17.21
C HIS A 425 15.35 9.39 -18.24
N ILE A 426 16.11 10.26 -18.91
CA ILE A 426 15.62 11.04 -20.05
C ILE A 426 16.70 10.97 -21.12
N ASN A 427 16.32 10.58 -22.33
CA ASN A 427 17.18 10.73 -23.51
C ASN A 427 16.76 11.97 -24.31
N MET A 428 17.59 13.02 -24.25
CA MET A 428 17.28 14.31 -24.90
C MET A 428 17.40 14.26 -26.43
N ASN A 429 18.06 13.25 -27.00
CA ASN A 429 18.08 13.08 -28.45
C ASN A 429 16.78 12.45 -28.96
N GLU A 430 16.05 11.72 -28.10
CA GLU A 430 14.76 11.13 -28.41
C GLU A 430 13.60 12.07 -28.04
N ASN A 431 13.62 12.63 -26.82
CA ASN A 431 12.55 13.47 -26.26
C ASN A 431 13.10 14.78 -25.64
N PRO A 432 13.62 15.71 -26.45
CA PRO A 432 14.27 16.94 -25.96
C PRO A 432 13.33 17.84 -25.14
N THR A 433 12.03 17.81 -25.42
CA THR A 433 11.05 18.70 -24.77
C THR A 433 10.77 18.36 -23.30
N GLU A 434 11.12 17.15 -22.85
CA GLU A 434 10.85 16.74 -21.47
C GLU A 434 11.66 17.55 -20.45
N ILE A 435 12.87 18.00 -20.81
CA ILE A 435 13.70 18.83 -19.93
C ILE A 435 13.31 20.32 -19.98
N ASP A 436 12.55 20.75 -21.00
CA ASP A 436 12.20 22.17 -21.20
C ASP A 436 11.37 22.72 -20.04
N GLN A 437 10.54 21.89 -19.42
CA GLN A 437 9.76 22.28 -18.24
C GLN A 437 10.65 22.67 -17.04
N LEU A 438 11.93 22.26 -17.04
CA LEU A 438 12.92 22.65 -16.04
C LEU A 438 13.80 23.80 -16.54
N PHE A 439 14.35 23.72 -17.75
CA PHE A 439 15.32 24.70 -18.25
C PHE A 439 14.69 26.03 -18.68
N LEU A 440 13.41 26.04 -19.06
CA LEU A 440 12.65 27.25 -19.42
C LEU A 440 11.85 27.82 -18.23
N TRP A 441 12.20 27.42 -17.00
CA TRP A 441 11.58 27.87 -15.76
C TRP A 441 12.33 29.07 -15.18
N GLU A 442 11.95 30.27 -15.62
CA GLU A 442 12.69 31.51 -15.36
C GLU A 442 12.75 31.92 -13.89
N ASN A 443 11.77 31.52 -13.06
CA ASN A 443 11.72 31.88 -11.64
C ASN A 443 12.65 31.04 -10.74
N LEU A 444 13.21 29.93 -11.25
CA LEU A 444 14.09 29.09 -10.43
C LEU A 444 15.43 29.78 -10.17
N GLU A 445 15.88 29.66 -8.92
CA GLU A 445 17.17 30.11 -8.41
C GLU A 445 18.10 28.92 -8.11
N GLU A 446 17.57 27.72 -7.89
CA GLU A 446 18.35 26.49 -7.68
C GLU A 446 17.69 25.32 -8.42
N LEU A 447 18.48 24.63 -9.26
CA LEU A 447 18.09 23.40 -9.95
C LEU A 447 19.20 22.35 -9.80
N VAL A 448 18.89 21.23 -9.15
CA VAL A 448 19.85 20.16 -8.89
C VAL A 448 19.36 18.86 -9.53
N LEU A 449 20.04 18.43 -10.60
CA LEU A 449 19.74 17.24 -11.39
C LEU A 449 20.90 16.24 -11.42
N SER A 450 21.87 16.39 -10.51
CA SER A 450 23.04 15.54 -10.43
C SER A 450 22.69 14.08 -10.23
N TYR A 451 23.56 13.19 -10.69
CA TYR A 451 23.49 11.77 -10.34
C TYR A 451 22.15 11.12 -10.74
N ASN A 452 21.67 11.43 -11.94
CA ASN A 452 20.50 10.78 -12.57
C ASN A 452 20.93 10.05 -13.85
N TYR A 453 19.98 9.57 -14.65
CA TYR A 453 20.23 8.94 -15.95
C TYR A 453 19.82 9.86 -17.11
N LEU A 454 20.16 11.16 -17.01
CA LEU A 454 19.93 12.10 -18.11
C LEU A 454 21.02 11.88 -19.18
N GLU A 455 20.62 11.59 -20.41
CA GLU A 455 21.54 11.28 -21.51
C GLU A 455 21.24 12.09 -22.79
N GLY A 456 22.15 12.00 -23.75
CA GLY A 456 22.08 12.71 -25.02
C GLY A 456 22.71 14.10 -24.95
N THR A 457 22.35 14.94 -25.92
CA THR A 457 22.91 16.29 -26.05
C THR A 457 22.04 17.33 -25.35
N LEU A 458 22.67 18.29 -24.66
CA LEU A 458 21.95 19.39 -24.04
C LEU A 458 21.32 20.29 -25.12
N PRO A 459 20.05 20.72 -24.98
CA PRO A 459 19.40 21.57 -25.97
C PRO A 459 20.12 22.92 -26.18
N THR A 460 20.23 23.35 -27.43
CA THR A 460 20.86 24.63 -27.79
C THR A 460 19.95 25.83 -27.56
N TYR A 461 18.63 25.61 -27.58
CA TYR A 461 17.59 26.64 -27.48
C TYR A 461 17.70 27.75 -28.53
N GLU A 462 18.23 27.44 -29.71
CA GLU A 462 18.17 28.37 -30.85
C GLU A 462 16.71 28.73 -31.17
N GLY A 463 16.41 30.03 -31.27
CA GLY A 463 15.06 30.54 -31.49
C GLY A 463 14.26 30.85 -30.23
N GLN A 464 14.74 30.50 -29.03
CA GLN A 464 14.16 30.99 -27.77
C GLN A 464 14.49 32.49 -27.56
N PRO A 465 13.73 33.20 -26.69
CA PRO A 465 14.01 34.60 -26.37
C PRO A 465 15.47 34.83 -25.96
N GLU A 466 16.11 35.81 -26.58
CA GLU A 466 17.49 36.22 -26.32
C GLU A 466 17.54 37.25 -25.19
N TRP A 467 18.71 37.42 -24.57
CA TRP A 467 18.95 38.52 -23.64
C TRP A 467 18.67 39.88 -24.30
N GLN A 468 17.93 40.75 -23.60
CA GLN A 468 17.64 42.11 -24.04
C GLN A 468 18.44 43.14 -23.23
N LYS A 469 18.56 44.35 -23.75
CA LYS A 469 19.30 45.44 -23.09
C LYS A 469 18.74 45.75 -21.70
N GLU A 470 17.42 45.65 -21.55
CA GLU A 470 16.70 45.85 -20.29
C GLU A 470 17.07 44.81 -19.24
N ASP A 471 17.23 43.54 -19.62
CA ASP A 471 17.63 42.44 -18.72
C ASP A 471 19.01 42.70 -18.11
N LEU A 472 19.89 43.35 -18.89
CA LEU A 472 21.30 43.54 -18.54
C LEU A 472 21.61 44.91 -17.92
N LYS A 473 20.60 45.77 -17.75
CA LYS A 473 20.79 47.16 -17.28
C LYS A 473 21.61 47.27 -15.98
N GLN A 474 21.42 46.33 -15.06
CA GLN A 474 22.14 46.28 -13.79
C GLN A 474 23.64 45.93 -13.92
N TYR A 475 24.04 45.35 -15.05
CA TYR A 475 25.41 44.90 -15.31
C TYR A 475 26.22 45.89 -16.17
N GLY A 476 25.59 46.99 -16.63
CA GLY A 476 26.22 47.93 -17.56
C GLY A 476 26.68 47.24 -18.84
N ASP A 477 27.89 47.58 -19.31
CA ASP A 477 28.46 47.00 -20.53
C ASP A 477 29.09 45.60 -20.33
N THR A 478 29.13 45.08 -19.09
CA THR A 478 29.82 43.84 -18.72
C THR A 478 29.36 42.63 -19.52
N LEU A 479 28.05 42.53 -19.79
CA LEU A 479 27.43 41.36 -20.40
C LEU A 479 27.01 41.60 -21.86
N ASN A 480 27.51 42.66 -22.51
CA ASN A 480 27.14 43.03 -23.89
C ASN A 480 27.44 41.91 -24.92
N TYR A 481 28.35 40.99 -24.62
CA TYR A 481 28.60 39.80 -25.45
C TYR A 481 27.32 38.98 -25.68
N LEU A 482 26.45 38.87 -24.68
CA LEU A 482 25.18 38.13 -24.78
C LEU A 482 24.26 38.73 -25.85
N LEU A 483 24.17 40.06 -25.91
CA LEU A 483 23.39 40.80 -26.91
C LEU A 483 24.01 40.62 -28.30
N ASN A 484 25.33 40.83 -28.41
CA ASN A 484 26.04 40.80 -29.68
C ASN A 484 26.04 39.41 -30.32
N LYS A 485 26.10 38.35 -29.50
CA LYS A 485 26.08 36.96 -29.96
C LYS A 485 24.70 36.32 -29.93
N ARG A 486 23.66 37.09 -29.57
CA ARG A 486 22.27 36.62 -29.59
C ARG A 486 22.09 35.34 -28.78
N ILE A 487 22.67 35.33 -27.58
CA ILE A 487 22.65 34.16 -26.70
C ILE A 487 21.22 33.97 -26.14
N PRO A 488 20.63 32.77 -26.21
CA PRO A 488 19.35 32.48 -25.59
C PRO A 488 19.34 32.77 -24.08
N LYS A 489 18.25 33.36 -23.58
CA LYS A 489 18.04 33.67 -22.17
C LYS A 489 17.41 32.47 -21.48
N ILE A 490 18.26 31.58 -20.98
CA ILE A 490 17.88 30.33 -20.32
C ILE A 490 18.32 30.38 -18.87
N LEU A 491 17.44 29.96 -17.95
CA LEU A 491 17.67 29.99 -16.50
C LEU A 491 18.17 31.35 -15.94
N PRO A 492 17.54 32.50 -16.29
CA PRO A 492 18.10 33.83 -16.05
C PRO A 492 18.32 34.20 -14.57
N ASN A 493 17.58 33.60 -13.64
CA ASN A 493 17.67 33.87 -12.19
C ASN A 493 18.46 32.80 -11.41
N MET A 494 19.06 31.85 -12.12
CA MET A 494 19.67 30.67 -11.52
C MET A 494 20.98 31.00 -10.78
N LYS A 495 20.98 30.74 -9.47
CA LYS A 495 22.11 30.91 -8.55
C LYS A 495 22.89 29.61 -8.37
N ARG A 496 22.25 28.46 -8.54
CA ARG A 496 22.92 27.15 -8.45
C ARG A 496 22.33 26.16 -9.45
N LEU A 497 23.13 25.74 -10.42
CA LEU A 497 22.80 24.67 -11.35
C LEU A 497 23.72 23.48 -11.12
N SER A 498 23.18 22.26 -11.11
CA SER A 498 24.01 21.05 -11.12
C SER A 498 23.45 19.97 -12.04
N LEU A 499 24.30 19.51 -12.96
CA LEU A 499 24.02 18.54 -14.03
C LEU A 499 25.05 17.39 -14.04
N ASN A 500 26.01 17.38 -13.11
CA ASN A 500 27.10 16.40 -13.06
C ASN A 500 26.63 14.97 -12.76
N LEU A 501 27.51 14.01 -13.04
CA LEU A 501 27.26 12.58 -12.80
C LEU A 501 26.01 12.07 -13.55
N ASN A 502 25.72 12.64 -14.72
CA ASN A 502 24.75 12.15 -15.68
C ASN A 502 25.47 11.49 -16.87
N TYR A 503 24.74 11.20 -17.94
CA TYR A 503 25.20 10.48 -19.14
C TYR A 503 25.20 11.40 -20.37
N PHE A 504 25.45 12.69 -20.15
CA PHE A 504 25.46 13.67 -21.24
C PHE A 504 26.62 13.44 -22.22
N THR A 505 26.33 13.64 -23.49
CA THR A 505 27.28 13.60 -24.60
C THR A 505 27.15 14.86 -25.48
N GLY A 506 28.06 15.01 -26.45
CA GLY A 506 28.04 16.13 -27.39
C GLY A 506 28.60 17.43 -26.82
N GLU A 507 28.19 18.56 -27.39
CA GLU A 507 28.72 19.89 -27.05
C GLU A 507 27.92 20.56 -25.94
N LEU A 508 28.61 21.27 -25.04
CA LEU A 508 28.04 22.25 -24.15
C LEU A 508 27.45 23.41 -24.98
N PRO A 509 26.17 23.77 -24.80
CA PRO A 509 25.52 24.81 -25.57
C PRO A 509 26.01 26.21 -25.13
N LYS A 510 25.91 27.17 -26.05
CA LYS A 510 26.40 28.55 -25.82
C LYS A 510 25.71 29.24 -24.64
N TRP A 511 24.41 29.01 -24.43
CA TRP A 511 23.68 29.61 -23.31
C TRP A 511 24.28 29.20 -21.96
N LEU A 512 24.82 27.98 -21.87
CA LEU A 512 25.46 27.44 -20.68
C LEU A 512 26.89 27.97 -20.54
N LEU A 513 27.70 27.85 -21.59
CA LEU A 513 29.11 28.30 -21.62
C LEU A 513 29.26 29.82 -21.37
N TYR A 514 28.29 30.62 -21.77
CA TYR A 514 28.31 32.07 -21.57
C TYR A 514 27.29 32.54 -20.54
N HIS A 515 26.80 31.68 -19.66
CA HIS A 515 25.83 32.10 -18.66
C HIS A 515 26.46 33.14 -17.70
N PRO A 516 25.76 34.24 -17.33
CA PRO A 516 26.28 35.26 -16.39
C PRO A 516 26.72 34.71 -15.03
N LYS A 517 26.19 33.54 -14.66
CA LYS A 517 26.42 32.88 -13.37
C LYS A 517 27.28 31.62 -13.46
N LEU A 518 27.85 31.31 -14.64
CA LEU A 518 28.58 30.07 -14.86
C LEU A 518 29.66 29.82 -13.79
N MET A 519 30.48 30.82 -13.48
CA MET A 519 31.54 30.70 -12.47
C MET A 519 30.99 30.47 -11.05
N GLU A 520 29.83 31.02 -10.72
CA GLU A 520 29.16 30.82 -9.42
C GLU A 520 28.62 29.38 -9.27
N TRP A 521 28.50 28.64 -10.38
CA TRP A 521 28.01 27.26 -10.38
C TRP A 521 29.11 26.20 -10.25
N PHE A 522 30.38 26.59 -10.11
CA PHE A 522 31.51 25.64 -10.04
C PHE A 522 31.46 24.60 -11.18
N PRO A 523 31.52 25.06 -12.44
CA PRO A 523 31.05 24.30 -13.58
C PRO A 523 31.89 23.04 -13.84
N GLU A 524 33.19 23.04 -13.52
CA GLU A 524 34.04 21.86 -13.66
C GLU A 524 33.53 20.67 -12.83
N VAL A 525 33.03 20.94 -11.62
CA VAL A 525 32.59 19.91 -10.67
C VAL A 525 31.11 19.59 -10.83
N LEU A 526 30.27 20.62 -10.95
CA LEU A 526 28.82 20.49 -10.85
C LEU A 526 28.12 20.41 -12.21
N ILE A 527 28.83 20.64 -13.32
CA ILE A 527 28.23 20.63 -14.67
C ILE A 527 29.04 19.76 -15.64
N PHE A 528 30.32 20.05 -15.85
CA PHE A 528 31.15 19.42 -16.88
C PHE A 528 31.51 17.96 -16.55
N ASN A 529 31.68 17.66 -15.26
CA ASN A 529 31.98 16.31 -14.79
C ASN A 529 30.78 15.37 -14.98
N GLN A 530 30.88 14.41 -15.90
CA GLN A 530 29.83 13.40 -16.15
C GLN A 530 30.21 12.06 -15.51
N GLN A 531 29.32 11.07 -15.56
CA GLN A 531 29.56 9.77 -14.92
C GLN A 531 30.91 9.17 -15.36
N GLU A 532 31.79 8.95 -14.40
CA GLU A 532 33.11 8.39 -14.68
C GLU A 532 32.99 6.99 -15.30
N MET A 533 33.71 6.74 -16.40
CA MET A 533 33.64 5.50 -17.17
C MET A 533 32.21 5.11 -17.59
N GLY A 534 31.31 6.09 -17.70
CA GLY A 534 29.93 5.89 -18.13
C GLY A 534 29.81 5.70 -19.65
N TYR A 535 28.84 4.89 -20.06
CA TYR A 535 28.44 4.73 -21.46
C TYR A 535 26.95 5.01 -21.61
N ASP A 536 26.58 5.84 -22.60
CA ASP A 536 25.18 6.14 -22.92
C ASP A 536 24.47 4.95 -23.58
N SER A 537 23.19 5.09 -23.91
CA SER A 537 22.39 4.03 -24.54
C SER A 537 22.87 3.62 -25.94
N GLN A 538 23.67 4.46 -26.61
CA GLN A 538 24.32 4.13 -27.88
C GLN A 538 25.69 3.46 -27.68
N GLY A 539 26.21 3.46 -26.46
CA GLY A 539 27.52 2.93 -26.09
C GLY A 539 28.65 3.93 -26.32
N ALA A 540 28.35 5.22 -26.42
CA ALA A 540 29.35 6.28 -26.47
C ALA A 540 29.84 6.60 -25.05
N PRO A 541 31.15 6.85 -24.85
CA PRO A 541 31.66 7.33 -23.57
C PRO A 541 31.02 8.67 -23.19
N VAL A 542 30.48 8.78 -21.98
CA VAL A 542 29.80 9.99 -21.52
C VAL A 542 30.83 11.07 -21.18
N LYS A 543 30.71 12.22 -21.84
CA LYS A 543 31.50 13.44 -21.64
C LYS A 543 31.05 14.49 -22.65
N PHE A 544 31.24 15.75 -22.30
CA PHE A 544 31.15 16.81 -23.30
C PHE A 544 32.41 16.85 -24.18
N SER A 545 32.23 17.10 -25.48
CA SER A 545 33.32 17.15 -26.46
C SER A 545 34.09 18.48 -26.47
N ASN A 546 33.51 19.55 -25.93
CA ASN A 546 34.03 20.91 -25.97
C ASN A 546 34.23 21.51 -24.56
N VAL A 547 34.53 20.69 -23.55
CA VAL A 547 34.88 21.19 -22.21
C VAL A 547 36.07 22.16 -22.34
N PRO A 548 35.93 23.43 -21.91
CA PRO A 548 37.02 24.39 -21.97
C PRO A 548 38.21 23.93 -21.11
N THR A 549 39.44 24.14 -21.59
CA THR A 549 40.66 23.83 -20.81
C THR A 549 40.97 24.87 -19.74
N ASN A 550 40.40 26.08 -19.88
CA ASN A 550 40.44 27.18 -18.92
C ASN A 550 39.25 28.13 -19.20
N PHE A 551 39.11 29.18 -18.40
CA PHE A 551 38.02 30.17 -18.50
C PHE A 551 38.40 31.44 -19.27
N GLU A 552 39.49 31.45 -20.05
CA GLU A 552 39.91 32.64 -20.80
C GLU A 552 38.84 33.09 -21.80
N TYR A 553 38.20 32.15 -22.51
CA TYR A 553 37.08 32.44 -23.41
C TYR A 553 35.92 33.17 -22.71
N TYR A 554 35.68 32.85 -21.43
CA TYR A 554 34.62 33.43 -20.62
C TYR A 554 34.97 34.87 -20.22
N PHE A 555 36.24 35.11 -19.87
CA PHE A 555 36.73 36.44 -19.54
C PHE A 555 36.95 37.33 -20.78
N GLU A 556 37.22 36.77 -21.95
CA GLU A 556 37.16 37.51 -23.22
C GLU A 556 35.72 37.97 -23.53
N ALA A 557 34.73 37.14 -23.21
CA ALA A 557 33.32 37.49 -23.35
C ALA A 557 32.85 38.49 -22.28
N PHE A 558 33.34 38.36 -21.03
CA PHE A 558 32.99 39.19 -19.88
C PHE A 558 34.25 39.76 -19.19
N PRO A 559 34.93 40.75 -19.79
CA PRO A 559 36.23 41.23 -19.29
C PRO A 559 36.20 41.73 -17.84
N LEU A 560 35.11 42.38 -17.43
CA LEU A 560 34.95 42.91 -16.08
C LEU A 560 34.74 41.82 -15.01
N TYR A 561 34.45 40.58 -15.42
CA TYR A 561 34.35 39.45 -14.50
C TYR A 561 35.69 38.84 -14.15
N ARG A 562 36.76 39.12 -14.92
CA ARG A 562 38.11 38.61 -14.63
C ARG A 562 38.52 38.98 -13.20
N ASN A 563 38.49 40.28 -12.87
CA ASN A 563 38.85 40.79 -11.54
C ASN A 563 37.92 40.30 -10.41
N LYS A 564 36.73 39.78 -10.73
CA LYS A 564 35.79 39.25 -9.73
C LYS A 564 36.17 37.83 -9.31
N TYR A 565 36.75 37.03 -10.21
CA TYR A 565 36.95 35.59 -10.02
C TYR A 565 38.42 35.16 -10.06
N GLU A 566 39.29 35.91 -10.74
CA GLU A 566 40.72 35.81 -10.55
C GLU A 566 41.06 36.57 -9.26
N VAL A 567 41.45 35.84 -8.23
CA VAL A 567 42.13 36.42 -7.07
C VAL A 567 43.49 36.90 -7.57
N GLU A 568 43.87 38.15 -7.32
CA GLU A 568 45.27 38.57 -7.46
C GLU A 568 46.10 37.57 -6.66
N GLY A 569 46.87 36.73 -7.36
CA GLY A 569 47.63 35.67 -6.73
C GLY A 569 48.42 36.24 -5.56
N ASP A 570 48.50 35.49 -4.48
CA ASP A 570 49.49 35.69 -3.43
C ASP A 570 50.79 36.11 -4.12
N GLU A 571 51.25 37.33 -3.84
CA GLU A 571 52.60 37.74 -4.20
C GLU A 571 53.49 36.56 -3.82
N GLU A 572 54.20 36.00 -4.80
CA GLU A 572 55.30 35.10 -4.51
C GLU A 572 56.09 35.76 -3.38
N ILE A 573 56.06 35.14 -2.20
CA ILE A 573 57.00 35.46 -1.14
C ILE A 573 58.35 35.13 -1.75
N THR A 574 58.94 36.15 -2.36
CA THR A 574 60.34 36.17 -2.71
C THR A 574 61.07 36.01 -1.39
N ASP A 575 61.69 34.86 -1.25
CA ASP A 575 62.58 34.54 -0.14
C ASP A 575 63.63 35.67 -0.04
N PRO A 576 63.72 36.42 1.07
CA PRO A 576 64.74 37.44 1.22
C PRO A 576 66.04 36.77 1.66
N GLU A 577 66.73 36.13 0.73
CA GLU A 577 68.17 35.88 0.81
C GLU A 577 68.85 36.34 -0.48
N GLU A 578 69.11 37.64 -0.57
CA GLU A 578 70.45 38.23 -0.84
C GLU A 578 70.49 39.74 -0.55
#